data_AF-A0A452Z0R7-F1
#
_entry.id   AF-A0A452Z0R7-F1
#
_cell.length_a   1.000
_cell.length_b   1.000
_cell.length_c   1.000
_cell.angle_alpha   90.00
_cell.angle_beta   90.00
_cell.angle_gamma   90.00
#
_symmetry.space_group_name_H-M   'P 1'
#
loop_
_entity.id
_entity.type
_entity.pdbx_description
1 polymer ?
#
loop_
_entity_poly.entity_id
_entity_poly.type
_entity_poly.pdbx_seq_one_letter_code
_entity_poly.pdbx_strand_id
1 'polypeptide(L)'
;PQTRIDDPFALISFSLASSTSLMWKARSKAVLTELKSFNADLMCIQELDEYETFYRKNMESTGYSSIYVQRSGDKRDGCGIFYKPKSVELLQKEVIHYNDLVWKHVILMIM
;
A
#
# COMPACT_ATOMS: atom_id res chain seq x y z
N PRO A 1 3.50 2.22 -8.06
CA PRO A 1 2.53 1.54 -8.94
C PRO A 1 3.08 1.04 -10.30
N GLN A 2 2.63 -0.12 -10.76
CA GLN A 2 2.78 -0.75 -12.09
C GLN A 2 2.44 0.23 -13.22
N THR A 3 1.49 1.14 -13.00
CA THR A 3 1.07 2.17 -13.97
C THR A 3 2.15 3.17 -14.36
N ARG A 4 3.32 3.19 -13.70
CA ARG A 4 4.43 4.08 -14.07
C ARG A 4 5.39 3.50 -15.10
N ILE A 5 5.43 2.20 -15.38
CA ILE A 5 6.52 1.68 -16.25
C ILE A 5 6.18 1.80 -17.73
N ASP A 6 4.88 1.70 -18.04
CA ASP A 6 4.34 1.95 -19.38
C ASP A 6 4.07 3.44 -19.61
N ASP A 7 4.25 4.25 -18.55
CA ASP A 7 4.13 5.70 -18.58
C ASP A 7 5.45 6.30 -19.12
N PRO A 8 5.45 6.87 -20.34
CA PRO A 8 6.64 7.51 -20.90
C PRO A 8 7.20 8.63 -20.01
N PHE A 9 6.42 9.18 -19.08
CA PHE A 9 6.86 10.20 -18.13
C PHE A 9 7.64 9.66 -16.92
N ALA A 10 7.66 8.34 -16.66
CA ALA A 10 8.39 7.81 -15.52
C ALA A 10 9.91 7.83 -15.71
N LEU A 11 10.41 7.63 -16.93
CA LEU A 11 11.84 7.77 -17.22
C LEU A 11 12.29 9.24 -17.12
N ILE A 12 11.39 10.18 -17.42
CA ILE A 12 11.65 11.62 -17.20
C ILE A 12 11.72 11.91 -15.69
N SER A 13 10.80 11.33 -14.91
CA SER A 13 10.75 11.53 -13.45
C SER A 13 11.91 10.86 -12.70
N PHE A 14 12.47 9.78 -13.25
CA PHE A 14 13.54 8.97 -12.63
C PHE A 14 14.74 8.79 -13.58
N SER A 15 15.29 9.88 -14.10
CA SER A 15 16.33 9.87 -15.14
C SER A 15 17.65 9.17 -14.76
N LEU A 16 17.93 9.04 -13.46
CA LEU A 16 19.13 8.36 -12.94
C LEU A 16 18.91 6.85 -12.71
N ALA A 17 17.67 6.36 -12.75
CA ALA A 17 17.36 4.96 -12.52
C ALA A 17 17.43 4.17 -13.84
N SER A 18 17.99 2.96 -13.79
CA SER A 18 17.91 2.06 -14.94
C SER A 18 16.46 1.63 -15.18
N SER A 19 16.09 1.43 -16.45
CA SER A 19 14.75 0.96 -16.83
C SER A 19 14.38 -0.34 -16.11
N THR A 20 15.33 -1.28 -16.00
CA THR A 20 15.17 -2.54 -15.27
C THR A 20 14.85 -2.33 -13.80
N SER A 21 15.52 -1.39 -13.13
CA SER A 21 15.26 -1.07 -11.71
C SER A 21 13.89 -0.42 -11.50
N LEU A 22 13.30 0.20 -12.52
CA LEU A 22 11.95 0.76 -12.46
C LEU A 22 10.87 -0.30 -12.72
N MET A 23 11.21 -1.44 -13.34
CA MET A 23 10.25 -2.52 -13.59
C MET A 23 9.66 -3.07 -12.28
N TRP A 24 8.35 -3.27 -12.24
CA TRP A 24 7.65 -3.72 -11.04
C TRP A 24 8.13 -5.10 -10.62
N LYS A 25 8.36 -5.99 -11.58
CA LYS A 25 8.90 -7.33 -11.31
C LYS A 25 10.23 -7.32 -10.54
N ALA A 26 11.05 -6.27 -10.72
CA ALA A 26 12.29 -6.07 -9.97
C ALA A 26 11.99 -5.40 -8.62
N ARG A 27 11.26 -4.27 -8.63
CA ARG A 27 10.95 -3.50 -7.42
C ARG A 27 10.13 -4.27 -6.40
N SER A 28 9.13 -5.03 -6.83
CA SER A 28 8.24 -5.77 -5.94
C SER A 28 8.99 -6.74 -5.05
N LYS A 29 10.00 -7.43 -5.60
CA LYS A 29 10.89 -8.31 -4.81
C LYS A 29 11.63 -7.54 -3.72
N ALA A 30 12.24 -6.41 -4.06
CA ALA A 30 12.96 -5.58 -3.10
C ALA A 30 12.01 -5.01 -2.02
N VAL A 31 10.85 -4.49 -2.43
CA VAL A 31 9.80 -4.00 -1.54
C VAL A 31 9.37 -5.09 -0.56
N LEU A 32 9.08 -6.30 -1.05
CA LEU A 32 8.65 -7.39 -0.18
C LEU A 32 9.73 -7.83 0.80
N THR A 33 11.00 -7.85 0.37
CA THR A 33 12.12 -8.14 1.26
C THR A 33 12.20 -7.12 2.39
N GLU A 34 12.09 -5.83 2.08
CA GLU A 34 12.08 -4.76 3.09
C GLU A 34 10.87 -4.84 4.02
N LEU A 35 9.67 -5.04 3.48
CA LEU A 35 8.46 -5.18 4.31
C LEU A 35 8.56 -6.34 5.30
N LYS A 36 9.19 -7.45 4.91
CA LYS A 36 9.43 -8.60 5.78
C LYS A 36 10.56 -8.35 6.78
N SER A 37 11.62 -7.63 6.38
CA SER A 37 12.79 -7.38 7.24
C SER A 37 12.45 -6.51 8.44
N PHE A 38 11.49 -5.60 8.31
CA PHE A 38 11.04 -4.77 9.43
C PHE A 38 10.49 -5.60 10.59
N ASN A 39 9.86 -6.74 10.31
CA ASN A 39 9.18 -7.57 11.31
C ASN A 39 8.29 -6.75 12.26
N ALA A 40 7.72 -5.64 11.79
CA ALA A 40 6.94 -4.73 12.60
C ALA A 40 5.59 -5.36 12.98
N ASP A 41 5.05 -5.05 14.15
CA ASP A 41 3.73 -5.58 14.53
C ASP A 41 2.58 -4.91 13.79
N LEU A 42 2.80 -3.69 13.30
CA LEU A 42 1.86 -2.86 12.55
C LEU A 42 2.62 -2.08 11.47
N MET A 43 2.10 -2.04 10.25
CA MET A 43 2.66 -1.27 9.13
C MET A 43 1.55 -0.60 8.32
N CYS A 44 1.73 0.69 8.03
CA CYS A 44 0.84 1.46 7.15
C CYS A 44 1.55 1.73 5.82
N ILE A 45 0.97 1.27 4.71
CA ILE A 45 1.59 1.32 3.39
C ILE A 45 0.68 2.04 2.40
N GLN A 46 1.27 2.92 1.59
CA GLN A 46 0.60 3.69 0.53
C GLN A 46 1.05 3.19 -0.86
N GLU A 47 0.34 3.61 -1.90
CA GLU A 47 0.57 3.21 -3.31
C GLU A 47 0.45 1.69 -3.58
N LEU A 48 -0.48 1.01 -2.90
CA LEU A 48 -0.74 -0.42 -3.07
C LEU A 48 -1.68 -0.66 -4.26
N ASP A 49 -1.17 -1.08 -5.41
CA ASP A 49 -1.96 -1.35 -6.62
C ASP A 49 -2.17 -2.84 -6.93
N GLU A 50 -1.19 -3.69 -6.65
CA GLU A 50 -1.30 -5.16 -6.74
C GLU A 50 -1.65 -5.79 -5.37
N TYR A 51 -2.64 -5.23 -4.66
CA TYR A 51 -2.96 -5.64 -3.30
C TYR A 51 -3.34 -7.13 -3.20
N GLU A 52 -4.35 -7.57 -3.95
CA GLU A 52 -4.88 -8.94 -3.87
C GLU A 52 -3.90 -10.01 -4.37
N THR A 53 -3.17 -9.69 -5.45
CA THR A 53 -2.29 -10.61 -6.18
C THR A 53 -0.90 -10.68 -5.57
N PHE A 54 -0.39 -9.58 -5.01
CA PHE A 54 0.96 -9.47 -4.50
C PHE A 54 1.00 -9.24 -3.00
N TYR A 55 0.54 -8.08 -2.50
CA TYR A 55 0.78 -7.68 -1.11
C TYR A 55 0.07 -8.60 -0.11
N ARG A 56 -1.24 -8.82 -0.27
CA ARG A 56 -2.05 -9.62 0.64
C ARG A 56 -1.50 -11.03 0.76
N LYS A 57 -1.36 -11.75 -0.36
CA LYS A 57 -0.86 -13.14 -0.38
C LYS A 57 0.52 -13.29 0.24
N ASN A 58 1.45 -12.38 -0.10
CA ASN A 58 2.82 -12.50 0.39
C ASN A 58 2.94 -12.16 1.88
N MET A 59 2.17 -11.20 2.39
CA MET A 59 2.19 -10.80 3.79
C MET A 59 1.40 -11.79 4.67
N GLU A 60 0.27 -12.30 4.20
CA GLU A 60 -0.50 -13.37 4.87
C GLU A 60 0.38 -14.61 5.08
N SER A 61 1.22 -14.98 4.10
CA SER A 61 2.16 -16.11 4.24
C SER A 61 3.19 -15.93 5.37
N THR A 62 3.36 -14.70 5.86
CA THR A 62 4.28 -14.35 6.96
C THR A 62 3.56 -14.08 8.28
N GLY A 63 2.26 -14.37 8.36
CA GLY A 63 1.46 -14.25 9.58
C GLY A 63 0.84 -12.88 9.82
N TYR A 64 0.80 -12.01 8.80
CA TYR A 64 0.09 -10.74 8.87
C TYR A 64 -1.36 -10.89 8.40
N SER A 65 -2.27 -10.22 9.08
CA SER A 65 -3.56 -9.82 8.53
C SER A 65 -3.46 -8.42 7.96
N SER A 66 -4.42 -8.02 7.12
CA SER A 66 -4.39 -6.68 6.54
C SER A 66 -5.76 -6.11 6.19
N ILE A 67 -5.81 -4.79 6.17
CA ILE A 67 -6.94 -3.99 5.71
C ILE A 67 -6.45 -3.18 4.51
N TYR A 68 -7.28 -3.11 3.46
CA TYR A 68 -7.01 -2.30 2.29
C TYR A 68 -8.19 -1.38 1.96
N VAL A 69 -7.85 -0.21 1.43
CA VAL A 69 -8.77 0.76 0.86
C VAL A 69 -8.16 1.24 -0.46
N GLN A 70 -8.85 0.94 -1.55
CA GLN A 70 -8.49 1.49 -2.86
C GLN A 70 -8.80 2.99 -2.90
N ARG A 71 -7.92 3.77 -3.51
CA ARG A 71 -8.16 5.19 -3.72
C ARG A 71 -9.37 5.37 -4.63
N SER A 72 -10.24 6.32 -4.29
CA SER A 72 -11.44 6.63 -5.08
C SER A 72 -11.11 7.01 -6.53
N GLY A 73 -12.06 6.77 -7.44
CA GLY A 73 -11.91 6.98 -8.88
C GLY A 73 -11.26 5.79 -9.60
N ASP A 74 -10.85 5.98 -10.85
CA ASP A 74 -10.27 4.90 -11.69
C ASP A 74 -8.79 4.61 -11.36
N LYS A 75 -8.36 4.91 -10.13
CA LYS A 75 -6.98 4.69 -9.68
C LYS A 75 -6.85 3.28 -9.10
N ARG A 76 -5.86 2.53 -9.58
CA ARG A 76 -5.63 1.15 -9.15
C ARG A 76 -4.96 1.05 -7.78
N ASP A 77 -4.26 2.10 -7.36
CA ASP A 77 -3.56 2.15 -6.09
C ASP A 77 -4.47 2.50 -4.92
N GLY A 78 -4.03 2.15 -3.71
CA GLY A 78 -4.68 2.49 -2.47
C GLY A 78 -3.70 2.51 -1.30
N CYS A 79 -4.23 2.43 -0.10
CA CYS A 79 -3.46 2.27 1.13
C CYS A 79 -3.95 1.07 1.93
N GLY A 80 -3.08 0.56 2.79
CA GLY A 80 -3.40 -0.59 3.63
C GLY A 80 -2.62 -0.61 4.93
N ILE A 81 -3.20 -1.29 5.89
CA ILE A 81 -2.63 -1.53 7.21
C ILE A 81 -2.38 -3.03 7.32
N PHE A 82 -1.14 -3.44 7.58
CA PHE A 82 -0.74 -4.82 7.82
C PHE A 82 -0.42 -4.96 9.30
N TYR A 83 -0.93 -6.01 9.95
CA TYR A 83 -0.75 -6.21 11.37
C TYR A 83 -0.63 -7.68 11.74
N LYS A 84 0.11 -7.99 12.82
CA LYS A 84 0.18 -9.35 13.35
C LYS A 84 -0.99 -9.58 14.32
N PRO A 85 -1.87 -10.57 14.08
CA PRO A 85 -3.01 -10.84 14.96
C PRO A 85 -2.64 -11.24 16.40
N LYS A 86 -1.39 -11.64 16.63
CA LYS A 86 -0.86 -11.93 17.98
C LYS A 86 -0.55 -10.68 18.79
N SER A 87 -0.36 -9.54 18.13
CA SER A 87 0.08 -8.29 18.75
C SER A 87 -1.06 -7.27 18.84
N VAL A 88 -1.97 -7.26 17.86
CA VAL A 88 -3.12 -6.34 17.82
C VAL A 88 -4.36 -7.04 17.25
N GLU A 89 -5.52 -6.61 17.73
CA GLU A 89 -6.83 -7.05 17.25
C GLU A 89 -7.52 -5.92 16.48
N LEU A 90 -8.12 -6.25 15.34
CA LEU A 90 -8.95 -5.30 14.60
C LEU A 90 -10.34 -5.23 15.21
N LEU A 91 -10.63 -4.15 15.93
CA LEU A 91 -11.95 -3.90 16.53
C LEU A 91 -12.91 -3.20 15.56
N GLN A 92 -12.41 -2.19 14.84
CA GLN A 92 -13.22 -1.36 13.95
C GLN A 92 -12.40 -0.85 12.77
N LYS A 93 -13.06 -0.73 11.61
CA LYS A 93 -12.52 -0.12 10.39
C LYS A 93 -13.41 1.06 10.01
N GLU A 94 -12.80 2.23 9.90
CA GLU A 94 -13.44 3.42 9.31
C GLU A 94 -12.66 3.84 8.07
N VAL A 95 -13.37 4.22 7.02
CA VAL A 95 -12.78 4.65 5.75
C VAL A 95 -13.16 6.09 5.49
N ILE A 96 -12.14 6.92 5.31
CA ILE A 96 -12.33 8.34 5.01
C ILE A 96 -12.07 8.59 3.53
N HIS A 97 -13.12 8.91 2.80
CA HIS A 97 -13.03 9.43 1.44
C HIS A 97 -13.12 10.95 1.51
N TYR A 98 -11.97 11.64 1.36
CA TYR A 98 -11.91 13.10 1.50
C TYR A 98 -12.87 13.87 0.59
N ASN A 99 -13.15 13.34 -0.61
CA ASN A 99 -14.10 13.94 -1.54
C ASN A 99 -15.56 13.88 -1.03
N ASP A 100 -15.87 13.02 -0.06
CA ASP A 100 -17.20 12.88 0.52
C ASP A 100 -17.35 13.71 1.80
N LEU A 101 -16.23 14.25 2.32
CA LEU A 101 -16.18 15.05 3.55
C LEU A 101 -16.58 16.52 3.38
N VAL A 102 -17.07 16.93 2.21
CA VAL A 102 -17.37 18.33 1.86
C VAL A 102 -18.38 19.02 2.81
N TRP A 103 -19.01 18.29 3.74
CA TRP A 103 -19.99 18.83 4.70
C TRP A 103 -19.87 18.38 6.15
N LYS A 104 -18.80 17.68 6.58
CA LYS A 104 -18.68 17.26 7.99
C LYS A 104 -17.32 17.64 8.57
N HIS A 105 -17.36 18.47 9.62
CA HIS A 105 -16.24 18.83 10.46
C HIS A 105 -15.39 17.60 10.79
N VAL A 106 -14.10 17.63 10.45
CA VAL A 106 -13.16 16.53 10.68
C VAL A 106 -12.85 16.46 12.17
N ILE A 107 -13.38 15.45 12.85
CA ILE A 107 -13.00 15.08 14.22
C ILE A 107 -11.72 14.24 14.13
N LEU A 108 -10.66 14.72 14.77
CA LEU A 108 -9.43 13.96 15.00
C LEU A 108 -9.67 12.98 16.16
N MET A 109 -9.89 11.70 15.87
CA MET A 109 -9.75 10.64 16.88
C MET A 109 -8.40 9.96 16.70
N ILE A 110 -7.47 10.31 17.59
CA ILE A 110 -6.36 9.44 17.96
C ILE A 110 -6.88 8.63 19.14
N MET A 111 -7.02 7.31 18.98
CA MET A 111 -7.10 6.38 20.10
C MET A 111 -5.73 5.73 20.29
#